data_AF-A0A0G2FXF2-F1
#
_entry.id   AF-A0A0G2FXF2-F1
#
_cell.length_a   1.000
_cell.length_b   1.000
_cell.length_c   1.000
_cell.angle_alpha   90.00
_cell.angle_beta   90.00
_cell.angle_gamma   90.00
#
_symmetry.space_group_name_H-M   'P 1'
#
loop_
_entity.id
_entity.type
_entity.pdbx_description
1 polymer ?
#
loop_
_entity_poly.entity_id
_entity_poly.type
_entity_poly.pdbx_seq_one_letter_code
_entity_poly.pdbx_strand_id
1 'polypeptide(L)'
;MAHREEHHLLQKPLYVFDLPKDILDTLSVKEQSAAALAAATAADANDASPGPTQLRRRSPGDVDAGDEKDGEGDSVPATACGLCNLTFASLEEQRGHVRSDLHGYNLKQKMRGAAPVSEAEFERLVGELDESISGSDSSDSESDEEDATGGQKGGGDTTLSALLKKQAKIADASGAEEVAAVARKRKRGAGKPPMLWFTCGSLPGGVNLGVYRAILSDAEQEDENGLAETIRKKQIPPQQVGAKKEGSNEGDEGGVKLPVTPQIGPHYFLCMIGGGHFAAMIVALAPKTGKKHTGQSERQATVVAHKTFHRYTTRRKQGGSQSANDSAKGAAHSAGSSLRRYNEAALTSEAPALVSYIQSNNLSPNFRFHPLDTDKNYHAPTPLHLAAHMNAPVLVLALLTKAKADPAVANLDEKTPFELAGDRATRDAFRIARYELGDEAADWSAARVPAGVSRAEVEKASSAEKAEEAAREAERRKTETERLRQEEEQREQERREKRVGKGKALGSAGLTEKTAGEKREEEARGLTPEMRMRLERERRARAAEERLKRMQGGR
;
A
#
# COMPACT_ATOMS: atom_id res chain seq x y z
N MET A 1 -28.16 -7.99 18.61
CA MET A 1 -29.08 -7.04 17.94
C MET A 1 -30.47 -6.98 18.59
N ALA A 2 -30.90 -8.00 19.37
CA ALA A 2 -32.21 -8.01 20.05
C ALA A 2 -32.46 -6.82 21.02
N HIS A 3 -31.46 -6.34 21.75
CA HIS A 3 -31.63 -5.23 22.70
C HIS A 3 -31.86 -3.84 22.08
N ARG A 4 -31.73 -3.69 20.75
CA ARG A 4 -31.90 -2.38 20.09
C ARG A 4 -33.37 -1.98 19.96
N GLU A 5 -34.28 -2.96 19.94
CA GLU A 5 -35.71 -2.74 19.73
C GLU A 5 -36.46 -2.45 21.04
N GLU A 6 -35.95 -2.96 22.18
CA GLU A 6 -36.62 -2.85 23.49
C GLU A 6 -36.32 -1.54 24.23
N HIS A 7 -35.14 -0.93 24.01
CA HIS A 7 -34.72 0.25 24.78
C HIS A 7 -35.01 1.57 24.04
N HIS A 8 -35.86 2.43 24.61
CA HIS A 8 -36.32 3.69 24.01
C HIS A 8 -35.20 4.62 23.49
N LEU A 9 -34.02 4.64 24.13
CA LEU A 9 -32.86 5.44 23.71
C LEU A 9 -32.10 4.87 22.51
N LEU A 10 -32.23 3.56 22.24
CA LEU A 10 -31.52 2.86 21.16
C LEU A 10 -32.38 2.65 19.91
N GLN A 11 -33.67 2.95 20.00
CA GLN A 11 -34.58 2.93 18.86
C GLN A 11 -34.24 4.00 17.81
N LYS A 12 -33.54 5.07 18.21
CA LYS A 12 -33.09 6.15 17.33
C LYS A 12 -31.58 6.05 17.10
N PRO A 13 -31.08 6.38 15.88
CA PRO A 13 -29.65 6.52 15.65
C PRO A 13 -29.05 7.59 16.58
N LEU A 14 -27.94 7.27 17.24
CA LEU A 14 -27.21 8.20 18.09
C LEU A 14 -26.29 9.07 17.23
N TYR A 15 -26.40 10.39 17.38
CA TYR A 15 -25.54 11.36 16.70
C TYR A 15 -24.54 11.91 17.72
N VAL A 16 -23.23 11.72 17.50
CA VAL A 16 -22.20 11.97 18.52
C VAL A 16 -22.15 13.42 19.02
N PHE A 17 -22.47 14.40 18.18
CA PHE A 17 -22.50 15.81 18.55
C PHE A 17 -23.87 16.28 19.07
N ASP A 18 -24.87 15.39 19.20
CA ASP A 18 -26.20 15.73 19.72
C ASP A 18 -26.84 14.48 20.35
N LEU A 19 -26.18 14.01 21.41
CA LEU A 19 -26.60 12.86 22.21
C LEU A 19 -27.73 13.25 23.18
N PRO A 20 -28.65 12.33 23.50
CA PRO A 20 -29.65 12.53 24.55
C PRO A 20 -29.00 12.85 25.90
N LYS A 21 -29.63 13.75 26.68
CA LYS A 21 -29.15 14.16 28.02
C LYS A 21 -28.97 12.97 28.95
N ASP A 22 -29.92 12.03 28.95
CA ASP A 22 -29.88 10.81 29.77
C ASP A 22 -28.58 10.01 29.57
N ILE A 23 -28.10 9.96 28.32
CA ILE A 23 -26.84 9.29 27.97
C ILE A 23 -25.65 10.14 28.42
N LEU A 24 -25.68 11.45 28.15
CA LEU A 24 -24.59 12.37 28.47
C LEU A 24 -24.30 12.42 29.97
N ASP A 25 -25.34 12.50 30.80
CA ASP A 25 -25.24 12.67 32.25
C ASP A 25 -24.63 11.44 32.94
N THR A 26 -24.84 10.25 32.37
CA THR A 26 -24.36 8.97 32.92
C THR A 26 -23.19 8.36 32.15
N LEU A 27 -22.62 9.08 31.18
CA LEU A 27 -21.50 8.61 30.35
C LEU A 27 -20.21 8.52 31.17
N SER A 28 -19.57 7.36 31.15
CA SER A 28 -18.25 7.11 31.76
C SER A 28 -17.33 6.35 30.82
N VAL A 29 -16.03 6.58 30.91
CA VAL A 29 -15.03 5.83 30.13
C VAL A 29 -14.98 4.41 30.66
N LYS A 30 -15.03 3.42 29.76
CA LYS A 30 -14.82 2.03 30.13
C LYS A 30 -13.32 1.77 30.23
N GLU A 31 -12.82 1.53 31.44
CA GLU A 31 -11.44 1.08 31.64
C GLU A 31 -11.21 -0.22 30.85
N GLN A 32 -10.40 -0.13 29.81
CA GLN A 32 -9.93 -1.29 29.08
C GLN A 32 -8.67 -1.76 29.79
N SER A 33 -8.72 -2.92 30.43
CA SER A 33 -7.51 -3.51 31.01
C SER A 33 -6.46 -3.68 29.91
N ALA A 34 -5.18 -3.46 30.25
CA ALA A 34 -4.07 -3.61 29.30
C ALA A 34 -4.05 -4.99 28.61
N ALA A 35 -4.60 -6.02 29.27
CA ALA A 35 -4.80 -7.36 28.72
C ALA A 35 -5.86 -7.42 27.59
N ALA A 36 -6.92 -6.61 27.66
CA ALA A 36 -7.94 -6.52 26.61
C ALA A 36 -7.43 -5.76 25.38
N LEU A 37 -6.58 -4.73 25.57
CA LEU A 37 -5.89 -4.04 24.46
C LEU A 37 -4.90 -4.97 23.73
N ALA A 38 -4.16 -5.79 24.49
CA ALA A 38 -3.23 -6.78 23.93
C ALA A 38 -3.97 -7.89 23.14
N ALA A 39 -5.16 -8.30 23.60
CA ALA A 39 -5.99 -9.29 22.92
C ALA A 39 -6.65 -8.74 21.63
N ALA A 40 -7.12 -7.49 21.63
CA ALA A 40 -7.72 -6.86 20.44
C ALA A 40 -6.69 -6.56 19.34
N THR A 41 -5.47 -6.16 19.71
CA THR A 41 -4.38 -5.91 18.76
C THR A 41 -3.80 -7.19 18.15
N ALA A 42 -3.89 -8.33 18.83
CA ALA A 42 -3.55 -9.64 18.27
C ALA A 42 -4.59 -10.17 17.27
N ALA A 43 -5.85 -9.75 17.39
CA ALA A 43 -6.92 -10.12 16.47
C ALA A 43 -6.88 -9.32 15.14
N ASP A 44 -6.57 -8.02 15.19
CA ASP A 44 -6.48 -7.16 13.99
C ASP A 44 -5.21 -7.38 13.14
N ALA A 45 -4.16 -7.97 13.71
CA ALA A 45 -2.93 -8.30 12.96
C ALA A 45 -3.12 -9.46 11.96
N ASN A 46 -4.25 -10.17 12.02
CA ASN A 46 -4.56 -11.31 11.16
C ASN A 46 -5.69 -11.06 10.14
N ASP A 47 -6.29 -9.86 10.07
CA ASP A 47 -7.23 -9.48 9.01
C ASP A 47 -6.58 -8.53 7.99
N ALA A 48 -5.65 -9.08 7.21
CA ALA A 48 -5.36 -8.51 5.90
C ALA A 48 -6.55 -8.84 4.98
N SER A 49 -7.58 -7.99 5.00
CA SER A 49 -8.70 -8.07 4.05
C SER A 49 -8.15 -8.21 2.61
N PRO A 50 -8.49 -9.29 1.89
CA PRO A 50 -8.07 -9.46 0.51
C PRO A 50 -8.78 -8.42 -0.36
N GLY A 51 -8.01 -7.77 -1.25
CA GLY A 51 -8.56 -6.90 -2.30
C GLY A 51 -9.61 -7.65 -3.13
N PRO A 52 -10.48 -6.92 -3.88
CA PRO A 52 -11.69 -7.48 -4.45
C PRO A 52 -11.34 -8.51 -5.53
N THR A 53 -11.38 -9.79 -5.14
CA THR A 53 -11.37 -10.90 -6.08
C THR A 53 -12.64 -10.81 -6.90
N GLN A 54 -12.47 -10.63 -8.20
CA GLN A 54 -13.56 -10.53 -9.16
C GLN A 54 -14.44 -11.78 -9.06
N LEU A 55 -15.63 -11.61 -8.48
CA LEU A 55 -16.74 -12.52 -8.67
C LEU A 55 -17.04 -12.57 -10.17
N ARG A 56 -16.54 -13.62 -10.83
CA ARG A 56 -16.97 -14.01 -12.17
C ARG A 56 -18.44 -14.37 -12.08
N ARG A 57 -19.29 -13.41 -12.40
CA ARG A 57 -20.70 -13.59 -12.72
C ARG A 57 -20.78 -14.49 -13.96
N ARG A 58 -21.05 -15.79 -13.78
CA ARG A 58 -21.56 -16.64 -14.86
C ARG A 58 -23.08 -16.40 -14.93
N SER A 59 -23.55 -16.00 -16.11
CA SER A 59 -24.97 -15.90 -16.42
C SER A 59 -25.59 -17.31 -16.45
N PRO A 60 -26.87 -17.48 -16.08
CA PRO A 60 -27.58 -18.75 -16.20
C PRO A 60 -28.10 -18.92 -17.64
N GLY A 61 -27.71 -20.01 -18.28
CA GLY A 61 -28.18 -20.42 -19.60
C GLY A 61 -27.44 -21.69 -20.03
N ASP A 62 -28.22 -22.67 -20.45
CA ASP A 62 -27.86 -23.96 -21.03
C ASP A 62 -27.71 -25.17 -20.10
N VAL A 63 -28.79 -25.97 -20.19
CA VAL A 63 -29.00 -27.39 -19.92
C VAL A 63 -27.80 -28.30 -20.20
N ASP A 64 -27.54 -29.26 -19.31
CA ASP A 64 -27.58 -30.70 -19.66
C ASP A 64 -27.59 -31.57 -18.39
N ALA A 65 -28.30 -32.69 -18.49
CA ALA A 65 -28.55 -33.68 -17.45
C ALA A 65 -27.36 -34.64 -17.25
N GLY A 66 -27.20 -35.15 -16.03
CA GLY A 66 -26.20 -36.16 -15.71
C GLY A 66 -26.31 -36.63 -14.27
N ASP A 67 -26.96 -37.78 -14.13
CA ASP A 67 -27.26 -38.59 -12.95
C ASP A 67 -26.03 -38.96 -12.09
N GLU A 68 -26.21 -39.01 -10.75
CA GLU A 68 -25.79 -40.09 -9.81
C GLU A 68 -25.37 -39.60 -8.40
N LYS A 69 -26.31 -39.81 -7.47
CA LYS A 69 -26.26 -40.30 -6.06
C LYS A 69 -25.18 -39.87 -5.05
N ASP A 70 -25.73 -39.28 -3.97
CA ASP A 70 -25.59 -39.61 -2.55
C ASP A 70 -24.19 -39.68 -1.89
N GLY A 71 -23.94 -38.73 -1.00
CA GLY A 71 -22.83 -38.75 -0.04
C GLY A 71 -22.87 -37.57 0.94
N GLU A 72 -23.51 -37.81 2.08
CA GLU A 72 -23.59 -37.03 3.32
C GLU A 72 -22.49 -35.97 3.54
N GLY A 73 -22.90 -34.71 3.70
CA GLY A 73 -22.02 -33.63 4.16
C GLY A 73 -21.83 -33.70 5.67
N ASP A 74 -20.65 -34.17 6.10
CA ASP A 74 -20.22 -34.14 7.49
C ASP A 74 -20.01 -32.68 7.93
N SER A 75 -21.00 -32.13 8.64
CA SER A 75 -20.89 -30.84 9.31
C SER A 75 -20.02 -31.02 10.55
N VAL A 76 -18.77 -30.57 10.49
CA VAL A 76 -17.86 -30.54 11.64
C VAL A 76 -18.56 -29.82 12.81
N PRO A 77 -18.69 -30.44 14.00
CA PRO A 77 -19.35 -29.81 15.14
C PRO A 77 -18.59 -28.54 15.55
N ALA A 78 -19.33 -27.50 15.95
CA ALA A 78 -18.81 -26.17 16.27
C ALA A 78 -17.74 -26.14 17.39
N THR A 79 -17.48 -27.28 18.04
CA THR A 79 -16.48 -27.50 19.08
C THR A 79 -15.23 -28.26 18.57
N ALA A 80 -14.78 -28.03 17.33
CA ALA A 80 -13.55 -28.63 16.81
C ALA A 80 -12.52 -27.58 16.33
N CYS A 81 -11.24 -27.94 16.32
CA CYS A 81 -10.16 -27.13 15.74
C CYS A 81 -9.55 -27.86 14.53
N GLY A 82 -9.86 -27.42 13.31
CA GLY A 82 -9.31 -28.02 12.08
C GLY A 82 -7.82 -27.74 11.81
N LEU A 83 -7.15 -26.96 12.66
CA LEU A 83 -5.69 -26.77 12.61
C LEU A 83 -4.94 -27.86 13.39
N CYS A 84 -5.47 -28.23 14.55
CA CYS A 84 -4.89 -29.24 15.43
C CYS A 84 -5.60 -30.60 15.32
N ASN A 85 -6.70 -30.67 14.54
CA ASN A 85 -7.58 -31.83 14.42
C ASN A 85 -8.07 -32.37 15.77
N LEU A 86 -8.36 -31.46 16.71
CA LEU A 86 -8.88 -31.78 18.04
C LEU A 86 -10.36 -31.42 18.13
N THR A 87 -11.14 -32.26 18.81
CA THR A 87 -12.55 -32.04 19.15
C THR A 87 -12.69 -31.81 20.64
N PHE A 88 -13.58 -30.90 21.03
CA PHE A 88 -13.78 -30.44 22.41
C PHE A 88 -15.22 -30.71 22.85
N ALA A 89 -15.42 -30.92 24.16
CA ALA A 89 -16.74 -31.14 24.72
C ALA A 89 -17.52 -29.83 24.87
N SER A 90 -16.82 -28.69 24.96
CA SER A 90 -17.43 -27.36 25.11
C SER A 90 -16.71 -26.26 24.30
N LEU A 91 -17.42 -25.15 24.06
CA LEU A 91 -16.84 -23.94 23.43
C LEU A 91 -15.80 -23.25 24.33
N GLU A 92 -15.91 -23.44 25.65
CA GLU A 92 -14.97 -22.88 26.62
C GLU A 92 -13.60 -23.58 26.53
N GLU A 93 -13.61 -24.92 26.44
CA GLU A 93 -12.40 -25.72 26.19
C GLU A 93 -11.78 -25.39 24.83
N GLN A 94 -12.58 -25.21 23.78
CA GLN A 94 -12.07 -24.80 22.46
C GLN A 94 -11.38 -23.42 22.53
N ARG A 95 -11.97 -22.45 23.24
CA ARG A 95 -11.36 -21.12 23.47
C ARG A 95 -10.14 -21.18 24.38
N GLY A 96 -10.07 -22.14 25.29
CA GLY A 96 -8.88 -22.45 26.09
C GLY A 96 -7.76 -23.00 25.21
N HIS A 97 -8.06 -23.99 24.37
CA HIS A 97 -7.12 -24.58 23.42
C HIS A 97 -6.55 -23.55 22.44
N VAL A 98 -7.37 -22.66 21.85
CA VAL A 98 -6.87 -21.63 20.92
C VAL A 98 -5.85 -20.68 21.58
N ARG A 99 -5.89 -20.56 22.91
CA ARG A 99 -4.93 -19.78 23.70
C ARG A 99 -3.75 -20.61 24.22
N SER A 100 -3.72 -21.92 24.00
CA SER A 100 -2.65 -22.79 24.50
C SER A 100 -1.41 -22.75 23.60
N ASP A 101 -0.26 -23.08 24.18
CA ASP A 101 1.02 -23.12 23.45
C ASP A 101 1.02 -24.16 22.33
N LEU A 102 0.29 -25.28 22.50
CA LEU A 102 0.12 -26.29 21.46
C LEU A 102 -0.51 -25.70 20.18
N HIS A 103 -1.59 -24.92 20.34
CA HIS A 103 -2.26 -24.29 19.20
C HIS A 103 -1.36 -23.25 18.54
N GLY A 104 -0.69 -22.42 19.34
CA GLY A 104 0.25 -21.42 18.84
C GLY A 104 1.44 -22.05 18.09
N TYR A 105 1.92 -23.21 18.55
CA TYR A 105 3.02 -23.95 17.93
C TYR A 105 2.59 -24.57 16.59
N ASN A 106 1.43 -25.25 16.55
CA ASN A 106 0.89 -25.84 15.32
C ASN A 106 0.52 -24.81 14.25
N LEU A 107 0.02 -23.64 14.67
CA LEU A 107 -0.22 -22.53 13.76
C LEU A 107 1.07 -22.08 13.06
N LYS A 108 2.18 -21.97 13.81
CA LYS A 108 3.49 -21.60 13.25
C LYS A 108 4.12 -22.70 12.39
N GLN A 109 3.95 -23.97 12.75
CA GLN A 109 4.34 -25.11 11.91
C GLN A 109 3.62 -25.07 10.55
N LYS A 110 2.30 -24.86 10.56
CA LYS A 110 1.51 -24.76 9.32
C LYS A 110 1.92 -23.58 8.44
N MET A 111 2.23 -22.43 9.04
CA MET A 111 2.76 -21.26 8.31
C MET A 111 4.14 -21.53 7.69
N ARG A 112 4.91 -22.48 8.23
CA ARG A 112 6.18 -22.96 7.68
C ARG A 112 6.02 -24.16 6.73
N GLY A 113 4.78 -24.58 6.45
CA GLY A 113 4.47 -25.73 5.59
C GLY A 113 4.75 -27.09 6.23
N ALA A 114 4.96 -27.14 7.55
CA ALA A 114 5.19 -28.38 8.30
C ALA A 114 3.88 -28.96 8.87
N ALA A 115 3.87 -30.26 9.14
CA ALA A 115 2.70 -30.97 9.66
C ALA A 115 2.39 -30.55 11.11
N PRO A 116 1.09 -30.48 11.49
CA PRO A 116 0.71 -30.21 12.87
C PRO A 116 1.15 -31.36 13.78
N VAL A 117 1.53 -31.01 14.99
CA VAL A 117 2.04 -31.91 16.03
C VAL A 117 0.93 -32.22 17.03
N SER A 118 0.84 -33.48 17.47
CA SER A 118 -0.14 -33.91 18.47
C SER A 118 0.24 -33.46 19.89
N GLU A 119 -0.71 -33.53 20.82
CA GLU A 119 -0.49 -33.13 22.23
C GLU A 119 0.66 -33.93 22.88
N ALA A 120 0.67 -35.26 22.70
CA ALA A 120 1.73 -36.13 23.24
C ALA A 120 3.12 -35.84 22.64
N GLU A 121 3.18 -35.52 21.35
CA GLU A 121 4.43 -35.15 20.69
C GLU A 121 4.93 -33.77 21.15
N PHE A 122 4.02 -32.84 21.42
CA PHE A 122 4.35 -31.53 21.97
C PHE A 122 4.88 -31.63 23.40
N GLU A 123 4.27 -32.44 24.26
CA GLU A 123 4.79 -32.71 25.62
C GLU A 123 6.19 -33.33 25.58
N ARG A 124 6.44 -34.27 24.65
CA ARG A 124 7.79 -34.82 24.46
C ARG A 124 8.80 -33.76 24.03
N LEU A 125 8.44 -32.86 23.11
CA LEU A 125 9.31 -31.78 22.65
C LEU A 125 9.63 -30.76 23.76
N VAL A 126 8.67 -30.50 24.65
CA VAL A 126 8.88 -29.68 25.85
C VAL A 126 9.80 -30.41 26.84
N GLY A 127 9.59 -31.70 27.09
CA GLY A 127 10.47 -32.50 27.96
C GLY A 127 11.92 -32.55 27.46
N GLU A 128 12.13 -32.76 26.16
CA GLU A 128 13.47 -32.72 25.54
C GLU A 128 14.12 -31.34 25.61
N LEU A 129 13.35 -30.25 25.70
CA LEU A 129 13.86 -28.90 25.88
C LEU A 129 14.36 -28.68 27.30
N ASP A 130 13.63 -29.16 28.31
CA ASP A 130 14.04 -29.06 29.72
C ASP A 130 15.26 -29.96 30.02
N GLU A 131 15.32 -31.16 29.44
CA GLU A 131 16.48 -32.06 29.54
C GLU A 131 17.75 -31.46 28.90
N SER A 132 17.60 -30.66 27.84
CA SER A 132 18.75 -30.04 27.14
C SER A 132 19.18 -28.68 27.71
N ILE A 133 18.36 -28.05 28.58
CA ILE A 133 18.76 -26.88 29.37
C ILE A 133 19.54 -27.30 30.64
N SER A 134 19.25 -28.48 31.20
CA SER A 134 19.91 -28.96 32.43
C SER A 134 21.26 -29.68 32.20
N GLY A 135 21.70 -29.86 30.95
CA GLY A 135 22.87 -30.67 30.61
C GLY A 135 23.92 -29.95 29.75
N SER A 136 24.94 -29.41 30.42
CA SER A 136 26.28 -29.01 29.91
C SER A 136 26.54 -27.52 29.70
N ASP A 137 27.10 -26.92 30.76
CA ASP A 137 27.93 -25.72 30.76
C ASP A 137 29.34 -26.11 30.27
N SER A 138 29.86 -25.49 29.20
CA SER A 138 31.29 -25.59 28.82
C SER A 138 31.73 -24.30 28.13
N SER A 139 32.60 -23.60 28.86
CA SER A 139 33.26 -22.32 28.60
C SER A 139 33.68 -22.00 27.17
N ASP A 140 33.40 -20.78 26.71
CA ASP A 140 34.42 -19.96 26.05
C ASP A 140 34.12 -18.46 26.24
N SER A 141 35.15 -17.71 26.62
CA SER A 141 35.07 -16.29 26.95
C SER A 141 35.50 -15.48 25.73
N GLU A 142 34.76 -14.45 25.33
CA GLU A 142 35.35 -13.23 24.75
C GLU A 142 34.49 -12.02 25.10
N SER A 143 35.21 -10.95 25.42
CA SER A 143 34.74 -9.69 25.96
C SER A 143 34.30 -8.75 24.84
N ASP A 144 33.31 -7.88 25.06
CA ASP A 144 33.39 -6.48 24.64
C ASP A 144 32.26 -5.64 25.27
N GLU A 145 32.74 -4.79 26.18
CA GLU A 145 32.35 -3.44 26.62
C GLU A 145 30.89 -2.98 26.76
N GLU A 146 30.70 -2.36 27.93
CA GLU A 146 29.50 -1.75 28.47
C GLU A 146 29.11 -0.46 27.72
N ASP A 147 27.83 -0.31 27.40
CA ASP A 147 27.19 1.01 27.51
C ASP A 147 25.94 0.88 28.39
N ALA A 148 26.02 1.52 29.54
CA ALA A 148 25.05 1.48 30.61
C ALA A 148 24.01 2.59 30.40
N THR A 149 22.79 2.21 30.05
CA THR A 149 21.60 2.96 30.48
C THR A 149 20.49 1.99 30.90
N GLY A 150 20.17 2.03 32.19
CA GLY A 150 19.23 1.12 32.85
C GLY A 150 17.80 1.24 32.33
N GLY A 151 17.16 0.09 32.18
CA GLY A 151 15.76 -0.02 31.78
C GLY A 151 15.30 -1.47 31.79
N GLN A 152 15.02 -1.95 32.99
CA GLN A 152 14.45 -3.25 33.38
C GLN A 152 13.61 -3.97 32.29
N LYS A 153 14.16 -5.04 31.69
CA LYS A 153 13.40 -6.01 30.89
C LYS A 153 12.97 -7.18 31.77
N GLY A 154 11.73 -7.12 32.27
CA GLY A 154 10.99 -8.30 32.70
C GLY A 154 10.14 -8.81 31.54
N GLY A 155 10.35 -10.06 31.13
CA GLY A 155 9.53 -10.72 30.11
C GLY A 155 10.12 -12.08 29.78
N GLY A 156 9.82 -13.07 30.62
CA GLY A 156 10.34 -14.44 30.50
C GLY A 156 10.03 -15.08 29.15
N ASP A 157 11.01 -15.82 28.65
CA ASP A 157 10.87 -16.64 27.44
C ASP A 157 9.70 -17.62 27.62
N THR A 158 8.65 -17.49 26.80
CA THR A 158 7.58 -18.50 26.77
C THR A 158 8.14 -19.80 26.21
N THR A 159 7.67 -20.95 26.71
CA THR A 159 7.98 -22.31 26.22
C THR A 159 7.97 -22.40 24.69
N LEU A 160 6.98 -21.75 24.06
CA LEU A 160 6.81 -21.63 22.63
C LEU A 160 7.94 -20.84 21.93
N SER A 161 8.43 -19.78 22.57
CA SER A 161 9.55 -18.98 22.05
C SER A 161 10.87 -19.76 22.12
N ALA A 162 11.07 -20.53 23.19
CA ALA A 162 12.24 -21.40 23.36
C ALA A 162 12.26 -22.56 22.36
N LEU A 163 11.13 -23.24 22.14
CA LEU A 163 10.98 -24.31 21.13
C LEU A 163 11.27 -23.82 19.70
N LEU A 164 10.73 -22.64 19.34
CA LEU A 164 10.95 -22.06 18.01
C LEU A 164 12.40 -21.62 17.79
N LYS A 165 13.07 -21.15 18.84
CA LYS A 165 14.48 -20.75 18.80
C LYS A 165 15.40 -21.97 18.65
N LYS A 166 15.08 -23.10 19.31
CA LYS A 166 15.77 -24.39 19.12
C LYS A 166 15.60 -24.91 17.69
N GLN A 167 14.38 -24.88 17.13
CA GLN A 167 14.16 -25.26 15.73
C GLN A 167 14.89 -24.35 14.73
N ALA A 168 14.94 -23.04 14.97
CA ALA A 168 15.68 -22.11 14.13
C ALA A 168 17.20 -22.38 14.17
N LYS A 169 17.77 -22.63 15.36
CA LYS A 169 19.19 -23.01 15.52
C LYS A 169 19.56 -24.31 14.79
N ILE A 170 18.65 -25.27 14.74
CA ILE A 170 18.85 -26.53 14.00
C ILE A 170 18.76 -26.30 12.48
N ALA A 171 17.92 -25.37 12.02
CA ALA A 171 17.82 -25.00 10.61
C ALA A 171 19.00 -24.13 10.12
N ASP A 172 19.55 -23.27 10.99
CA ASP A 172 20.72 -22.43 10.66
C ASP A 172 22.04 -23.24 10.58
N ALA A 173 22.08 -24.41 11.21
CA ALA A 173 23.20 -25.35 11.08
C ALA A 173 23.33 -25.99 9.68
N SER A 174 22.34 -25.83 8.79
CA SER A 174 22.40 -26.29 7.40
C SER A 174 22.69 -25.18 6.37
N GLY A 175 23.43 -24.15 6.78
CA GLY A 175 24.27 -23.33 5.89
C GLY A 175 23.53 -22.45 4.88
N ALA A 176 23.23 -21.22 5.28
CA ALA A 176 22.95 -20.11 4.37
C ALA A 176 23.16 -18.76 5.09
N GLU A 177 24.40 -18.41 5.39
CA GLU A 177 24.75 -17.01 5.65
C GLU A 177 24.74 -16.22 4.34
N GLU A 178 24.39 -14.93 4.45
CA GLU A 178 24.56 -13.87 3.43
C GLU A 178 23.33 -13.40 2.62
N VAL A 179 22.17 -13.14 3.26
CA VAL A 179 21.26 -12.03 2.83
C VAL A 179 20.24 -11.65 3.92
N ALA A 180 20.65 -10.91 4.96
CA ALA A 180 19.68 -10.36 5.93
C ALA A 180 20.08 -9.03 6.59
N ALA A 181 20.98 -8.25 5.98
CA ALA A 181 21.46 -6.98 6.55
C ALA A 181 20.71 -5.72 6.05
N VAL A 182 19.62 -5.84 5.27
CA VAL A 182 18.87 -4.67 4.76
C VAL A 182 17.35 -4.83 4.96
N ALA A 183 16.89 -4.93 6.21
CA ALA A 183 15.46 -4.78 6.53
C ALA A 183 15.18 -4.47 8.01
N ARG A 184 16.01 -3.68 8.70
CA ARG A 184 15.61 -3.13 10.02
C ARG A 184 14.84 -1.83 9.85
N LYS A 185 13.71 -1.86 9.13
CA LYS A 185 12.66 -0.86 9.34
C LYS A 185 12.07 -1.16 10.71
N ARG A 186 12.29 -0.27 11.68
CA ARG A 186 11.65 -0.32 13.00
C ARG A 186 10.16 -0.61 12.79
N LYS A 187 9.68 -1.78 13.21
CA LYS A 187 8.24 -2.05 13.27
C LYS A 187 7.65 -0.98 14.19
N ARG A 188 6.89 -0.03 13.63
CA ARG A 188 5.97 0.80 14.40
C ARG A 188 5.10 -0.19 15.19
N GLY A 189 5.07 -0.07 16.51
CA GLY A 189 4.26 -0.94 17.37
C GLY A 189 2.78 -0.91 16.93
N ALA A 190 2.01 -1.91 17.37
CA ALA A 190 0.56 -1.86 17.26
C ALA A 190 0.07 -0.58 17.95
N GLY A 191 -0.43 0.39 17.19
CA GLY A 191 -0.83 1.70 17.72
C GLY A 191 -1.96 1.59 18.75
N LYS A 192 -2.35 2.73 19.33
CA LYS A 192 -3.54 2.81 20.21
C LYS A 192 -4.78 2.28 19.46
N PRO A 193 -5.71 1.59 20.13
CA PRO A 193 -6.91 1.05 19.48
C PRO A 193 -7.76 2.18 18.84
N PRO A 194 -8.40 1.92 17.68
CA PRO A 194 -9.10 2.95 16.91
C PRO A 194 -10.41 3.42 17.55
N MET A 195 -10.96 2.65 18.50
CA MET A 195 -12.19 2.97 19.22
C MET A 195 -11.92 3.19 20.71
N LEU A 196 -12.67 4.13 21.28
CA LEU A 196 -12.81 4.37 22.70
C LEU A 196 -14.15 3.80 23.15
N TRP A 197 -14.14 3.04 24.25
CA TRP A 197 -15.34 2.42 24.79
C TRP A 197 -15.85 3.20 26.00
N PHE A 198 -17.15 3.41 26.04
CA PHE A 198 -17.86 4.10 27.11
C PHE A 198 -18.97 3.22 27.66
N THR A 199 -19.19 3.33 28.96
CA THR A 199 -20.36 2.79 29.67
C THR A 199 -21.33 3.93 29.97
N CYS A 200 -22.61 3.59 30.09
CA CYS A 200 -23.65 4.55 30.34
C CYS A 200 -24.69 3.92 31.25
N GLY A 201 -24.93 4.53 32.41
CA GLY A 201 -25.86 4.01 33.41
C GLY A 201 -27.32 3.99 32.95
N SER A 202 -27.68 4.83 31.96
CA SER A 202 -29.01 4.86 31.35
C SER A 202 -29.20 3.81 30.26
N LEU A 203 -28.19 2.98 29.97
CA LEU A 203 -28.28 1.89 29.00
C LEU A 203 -28.23 0.52 29.71
N PRO A 204 -28.81 -0.54 29.12
CA PRO A 204 -28.74 -1.88 29.70
C PRO A 204 -27.29 -2.34 29.90
N GLY A 205 -26.99 -3.04 31.00
CA GLY A 205 -25.62 -3.41 31.42
C GLY A 205 -24.79 -4.26 30.43
N GLY A 206 -25.41 -4.77 29.35
CA GLY A 206 -24.72 -5.44 28.25
C GLY A 206 -24.34 -4.55 27.07
N VAL A 207 -24.75 -3.27 27.07
CA VAL A 207 -24.56 -2.33 25.96
C VAL A 207 -23.45 -1.34 26.29
N ASN A 208 -22.44 -1.26 25.42
CA ASN A 208 -21.36 -0.29 25.51
C ASN A 208 -21.38 0.60 24.27
N LEU A 209 -20.97 1.87 24.42
CA LEU A 209 -20.89 2.83 23.33
C LEU A 209 -19.44 2.91 22.83
N GLY A 210 -19.22 2.69 21.54
CA GLY A 210 -17.92 2.87 20.90
C GLY A 210 -17.87 4.20 20.16
N VAL A 211 -16.84 5.02 20.42
CA VAL A 211 -16.57 6.26 19.67
C VAL A 211 -15.22 6.14 18.99
N TYR A 212 -15.14 6.49 17.70
CA TYR A 212 -13.86 6.49 17.00
C TYR A 212 -12.91 7.54 17.58
N ARG A 213 -11.68 7.12 17.90
CA ARG A 213 -10.62 7.97 18.44
C ARG A 213 -10.32 9.17 17.55
N ALA A 214 -10.40 8.99 16.22
CA ALA A 214 -10.14 10.02 15.22
C ALA A 214 -11.08 11.24 15.28
N ILE A 215 -12.17 11.18 16.05
CA ILE A 215 -13.08 12.32 16.27
C ILE A 215 -12.48 13.31 17.30
N LEU A 216 -11.51 12.86 18.11
CA LEU A 216 -10.81 13.66 19.12
C LEU A 216 -9.43 14.08 18.60
N SER A 217 -8.98 15.27 18.97
CA SER A 217 -7.61 15.74 18.70
C SER A 217 -6.59 14.95 19.53
N ASP A 218 -5.33 14.96 19.11
CA ASP A 218 -4.27 14.21 19.81
C ASP A 218 -4.13 14.65 21.29
N ALA A 219 -4.24 15.95 21.57
CA ALA A 219 -4.23 16.48 22.94
C ALA A 219 -5.43 16.01 23.79
N GLU A 220 -6.62 15.93 23.20
CA GLU A 220 -7.82 15.39 23.88
C GLU A 220 -7.70 13.88 24.15
N GLN A 221 -6.94 13.16 23.33
CA GLN A 221 -6.71 11.72 23.50
C GLN A 221 -5.68 11.38 24.57
N GLU A 222 -4.85 12.35 24.98
CA GLU A 222 -3.85 12.19 26.05
C GLU A 222 -4.48 12.31 27.44
N ASP A 223 -5.57 13.08 27.57
CA ASP A 223 -6.37 13.17 28.80
C ASP A 223 -7.38 12.02 28.89
N GLU A 224 -6.91 10.82 29.24
CA GLU A 224 -7.73 9.60 29.31
C GLU A 224 -8.89 9.71 30.33
N ASN A 225 -8.70 10.50 31.40
CA ASN A 225 -9.71 10.70 32.43
C ASN A 225 -10.76 11.75 32.03
N GLY A 226 -10.39 12.73 31.21
CA GLY A 226 -11.27 13.79 30.70
C GLY A 226 -12.06 13.43 29.43
N LEU A 227 -11.97 12.21 28.90
CA LEU A 227 -12.61 11.83 27.64
C LEU A 227 -14.14 11.97 27.66
N ALA A 228 -14.80 11.56 28.76
CA ALA A 228 -16.25 11.68 28.89
C ALA A 228 -16.70 13.16 28.89
N GLU A 229 -15.97 14.01 29.62
CA GLU A 229 -16.20 15.46 29.64
C GLU A 229 -15.94 16.12 28.29
N THR A 230 -14.95 15.62 27.55
CA THR A 230 -14.67 16.09 26.19
C THR A 230 -15.84 15.82 25.25
N ILE A 231 -16.47 14.64 25.33
CA ILE A 231 -17.69 14.33 24.56
C ILE A 231 -18.85 15.25 24.96
N ARG A 232 -19.02 15.55 26.25
CA ARG A 232 -20.03 16.49 26.75
C ARG A 232 -19.81 17.91 26.22
N LYS A 233 -18.55 18.38 26.13
CA LYS A 233 -18.21 19.69 25.58
C LYS A 233 -18.43 19.81 24.08
N LYS A 234 -18.36 18.70 23.33
CA LYS A 234 -18.55 18.66 21.88
C LYS A 234 -20.02 18.57 21.44
N GLN A 235 -20.99 18.74 22.34
CA GLN A 235 -22.40 18.76 21.98
C GLN A 235 -22.80 20.09 21.29
N ILE A 236 -23.51 20.00 20.18
CA ILE A 236 -23.85 21.11 19.29
C ILE A 236 -25.38 21.12 19.10
N PRO A 237 -26.06 22.26 19.29
CA PRO A 237 -27.50 22.34 19.11
C PRO A 237 -27.91 22.09 17.64
N PRO A 238 -29.03 21.39 17.40
CA PRO A 238 -29.52 21.14 16.05
C PRO A 238 -29.92 22.43 15.33
N GLN A 239 -29.63 22.50 14.03
CA GLN A 239 -29.97 23.66 13.21
C GLN A 239 -31.47 23.64 12.90
N GLN A 240 -32.21 24.65 13.39
CA GLN A 240 -33.65 24.77 13.12
C GLN A 240 -33.89 25.06 11.63
N VAL A 241 -34.69 24.22 10.98
CA VAL A 241 -35.17 24.43 9.61
C VAL A 241 -36.28 25.48 9.68
N GLY A 242 -35.93 26.75 9.84
CA GLY A 242 -36.92 27.80 10.09
C GLY A 242 -36.39 29.21 10.24
N ALA A 243 -35.30 29.60 9.56
CA ALA A 243 -35.07 31.02 9.33
C ALA A 243 -35.99 31.45 8.18
N LYS A 244 -37.10 32.10 8.54
CA LYS A 244 -37.89 32.92 7.61
C LYS A 244 -36.92 33.72 6.74
N LYS A 245 -37.15 33.71 5.43
CA LYS A 245 -36.67 34.76 4.53
C LYS A 245 -37.31 36.04 5.07
N GLU A 246 -36.59 36.82 5.88
CA GLU A 246 -37.04 38.14 6.30
C GLU A 246 -37.17 38.98 5.03
N GLY A 247 -38.42 39.17 4.59
CA GLY A 247 -38.76 40.26 3.71
C GLY A 247 -38.61 41.54 4.49
N SER A 248 -37.60 42.34 4.15
CA SER A 248 -37.58 43.77 4.48
C SER A 248 -37.83 44.53 3.19
N ASN A 249 -38.99 45.18 3.15
CA ASN A 249 -39.25 46.30 2.26
C ASN A 249 -38.38 47.48 2.70
N GLU A 250 -37.79 48.13 1.70
CA GLU A 250 -37.39 49.55 1.61
C GLU A 250 -36.30 50.11 2.54
N GLY A 251 -35.28 50.69 1.89
CA GLY A 251 -34.18 51.44 2.47
C GLY A 251 -33.01 51.51 1.50
N ASP A 252 -33.12 52.40 0.51
CA ASP A 252 -32.10 52.80 -0.46
C ASP A 252 -30.78 53.22 0.21
N GLU A 253 -29.70 52.43 0.04
CA GLU A 253 -28.30 52.90 0.01
C GLU A 253 -27.45 51.93 -0.82
N GLY A 254 -26.88 52.44 -1.92
CA GLY A 254 -26.17 51.70 -2.96
C GLY A 254 -24.81 51.13 -2.53
N GLY A 255 -24.82 49.96 -1.90
CA GLY A 255 -23.65 49.11 -1.71
C GLY A 255 -23.97 47.65 -2.05
N VAL A 256 -23.23 47.05 -2.99
CA VAL A 256 -23.32 45.60 -3.25
C VAL A 256 -22.77 44.88 -2.01
N LYS A 257 -23.67 44.35 -1.16
CA LYS A 257 -23.26 43.50 -0.04
C LYS A 257 -22.55 42.27 -0.60
N LEU A 258 -21.27 42.11 -0.23
CA LEU A 258 -20.49 40.89 -0.43
C LEU A 258 -21.34 39.66 -0.04
N PRO A 259 -21.28 38.53 -0.77
CA PRO A 259 -21.90 37.31 -0.29
C PRO A 259 -21.24 36.97 1.04
N VAL A 260 -21.99 37.15 2.13
CA VAL A 260 -21.59 36.71 3.46
C VAL A 260 -21.30 35.23 3.32
N THR A 261 -20.04 34.83 3.52
CA THR A 261 -19.70 33.42 3.68
C THR A 261 -20.70 32.87 4.68
N PRO A 262 -21.53 31.87 4.32
CA PRO A 262 -22.46 31.33 5.30
C PRO A 262 -21.61 30.96 6.52
N GLN A 263 -21.99 31.43 7.71
CA GLN A 263 -21.34 30.99 8.95
C GLN A 263 -21.63 29.49 9.10
N ILE A 264 -20.83 28.70 8.40
CA ILE A 264 -20.77 27.26 8.49
C ILE A 264 -20.12 27.06 9.85
N GLY A 265 -20.92 26.71 10.86
CA GLY A 265 -20.42 26.41 12.20
C GLY A 265 -19.38 25.27 12.19
N PRO A 266 -19.13 24.59 13.32
CA PRO A 266 -18.20 23.47 13.35
C PRO A 266 -18.49 22.47 12.22
N HIS A 267 -17.46 22.10 11.45
CA HIS A 267 -17.60 21.28 10.24
C HIS A 267 -16.39 20.35 10.05
N TYR A 268 -16.62 19.26 9.33
CA TYR A 268 -15.56 18.37 8.86
C TYR A 268 -15.39 18.49 7.35
N PHE A 269 -14.13 18.45 6.92
CA PHE A 269 -13.76 18.24 5.53
C PHE A 269 -13.46 16.76 5.31
N LEU A 270 -14.21 16.12 4.42
CA LEU A 270 -13.99 14.74 4.03
C LEU A 270 -13.48 14.74 2.59
N CYS A 271 -12.37 14.05 2.34
CA CYS A 271 -11.78 13.93 1.02
C CYS A 271 -11.36 12.49 0.74
N MET A 272 -11.78 11.97 -0.41
CA MET A 272 -11.45 10.66 -0.94
C MET A 272 -10.80 10.85 -2.30
N ILE A 273 -9.58 10.35 -2.45
CA ILE A 273 -8.82 10.41 -3.69
C ILE A 273 -8.30 9.00 -3.97
N GLY A 274 -8.68 8.44 -5.12
CA GLY A 274 -8.26 7.10 -5.47
C GLY A 274 -8.67 6.71 -6.88
N GLY A 275 -7.78 6.07 -7.62
CA GLY A 275 -8.10 5.54 -8.94
C GLY A 275 -8.49 6.59 -9.99
N GLY A 276 -8.15 7.86 -9.76
CA GLY A 276 -8.56 8.98 -10.61
C GLY A 276 -9.95 9.54 -10.27
N HIS A 277 -10.60 9.01 -9.25
CA HIS A 277 -11.78 9.58 -8.64
C HIS A 277 -11.35 10.55 -7.53
N PHE A 278 -11.95 11.74 -7.55
CA PHE A 278 -11.89 12.71 -6.48
C PHE A 278 -13.32 12.93 -5.97
N ALA A 279 -13.49 12.84 -4.66
CA ALA A 279 -14.71 13.22 -3.98
C ALA A 279 -14.35 13.94 -2.68
N ALA A 280 -14.75 15.21 -2.57
CA ALA A 280 -14.59 15.97 -1.36
C ALA A 280 -15.91 16.63 -0.95
N MET A 281 -16.12 16.78 0.35
CA MET A 281 -17.29 17.45 0.91
C MET A 281 -16.97 18.15 2.23
N ILE A 282 -17.66 19.26 2.47
CA ILE A 282 -17.69 19.96 3.74
C ILE A 282 -19.02 19.59 4.41
N VAL A 283 -18.95 19.01 5.60
CA VAL A 283 -20.10 18.52 6.37
C VAL A 283 -20.20 19.31 7.67
N ALA A 284 -21.28 20.05 7.86
CA ALA A 284 -21.53 20.72 9.13
C ALA A 284 -21.87 19.69 10.22
N LEU A 285 -21.30 19.87 11.41
CA LEU A 285 -21.48 19.00 12.57
C LEU A 285 -22.80 19.28 13.31
N ALA A 286 -23.42 20.44 13.10
CA ALA A 286 -24.75 20.70 13.61
C ALA A 286 -25.77 19.82 12.85
N PRO A 287 -26.52 18.94 13.53
CA PRO A 287 -27.45 18.06 12.86
C PRO A 287 -28.68 18.83 12.38
N LYS A 288 -29.19 18.45 11.20
CA LYS A 288 -30.55 18.82 10.78
C LYS A 288 -31.53 17.81 11.35
N THR A 289 -32.61 18.32 11.94
CA THR A 289 -33.74 17.51 12.40
C THR A 289 -34.77 17.42 11.28
N GLY A 290 -34.88 16.25 10.65
CA GLY A 290 -35.92 15.96 9.66
C GLY A 290 -36.97 15.00 10.21
N LYS A 291 -38.20 15.06 9.72
CA LYS A 291 -39.21 14.01 9.93
C LYS A 291 -39.15 13.04 8.75
N LYS A 292 -38.97 11.75 9.00
CA LYS A 292 -39.19 10.70 7.99
C LYS A 292 -40.69 10.56 7.68
N HIS A 293 -41.02 9.92 6.55
CA HIS A 293 -42.42 9.56 6.21
C HIS A 293 -43.09 8.66 7.28
N THR A 294 -42.29 8.06 8.17
CA THR A 294 -42.72 7.23 9.30
C THR A 294 -43.02 8.05 10.58
N GLY A 295 -42.91 9.38 10.53
CA GLY A 295 -43.13 10.27 11.68
C GLY A 295 -41.96 10.35 12.68
N GLN A 296 -40.91 9.53 12.51
CA GLN A 296 -39.72 9.55 13.37
C GLN A 296 -38.79 10.72 13.02
N SER A 297 -38.33 11.44 14.05
CA SER A 297 -37.33 12.50 13.95
C SER A 297 -35.94 11.88 13.74
N GLU A 298 -35.31 12.11 12.59
CA GLU A 298 -33.95 11.66 12.30
C GLU A 298 -32.98 12.85 12.34
N ARG A 299 -31.84 12.65 13.01
CA ARG A 299 -30.72 13.58 12.96
C ARG A 299 -29.82 13.21 11.80
N GLN A 300 -29.63 14.14 10.87
CA GLN A 300 -28.78 13.93 9.70
C GLN A 300 -27.69 14.99 9.63
N ALA A 301 -26.48 14.57 9.25
CA ALA A 301 -25.39 15.49 8.95
C ALA A 301 -25.70 16.33 7.71
N THR A 302 -25.31 17.61 7.72
CA THR A 302 -25.58 18.53 6.61
C THR A 302 -24.37 18.65 5.70
N VAL A 303 -24.50 18.23 4.44
CA VAL A 303 -23.51 18.54 3.42
C VAL A 303 -23.69 20.00 2.99
N VAL A 304 -22.68 20.82 3.27
CA VAL A 304 -22.66 22.26 2.95
C VAL A 304 -22.24 22.45 1.50
N ALA A 305 -21.16 21.77 1.11
CA ALA A 305 -20.61 21.79 -0.22
C ALA A 305 -20.02 20.42 -0.53
N HIS A 306 -20.09 20.01 -1.80
CA HIS A 306 -19.39 18.82 -2.27
C HIS A 306 -18.88 19.04 -3.68
N LYS A 307 -17.77 18.38 -4.01
CA LYS A 307 -17.22 18.33 -5.35
C LYS A 307 -16.76 16.92 -5.64
N THR A 308 -17.24 16.38 -6.75
CA THR A 308 -16.79 15.11 -7.27
C THR A 308 -16.35 15.30 -8.72
N PHE A 309 -15.26 14.65 -9.10
CA PHE A 309 -14.84 14.57 -10.49
C PHE A 309 -14.00 13.32 -10.72
N HIS A 310 -13.96 12.87 -11.97
CA HIS A 310 -13.22 11.68 -12.36
C HIS A 310 -12.31 11.98 -13.54
N ARG A 311 -11.07 11.50 -13.47
CA ARG A 311 -10.09 11.48 -14.56
C ARG A 311 -9.54 10.07 -14.70
N TYR A 312 -9.34 9.62 -15.93
CA TYR A 312 -8.78 8.30 -16.19
C TYR A 312 -7.29 8.26 -15.89
N THR A 313 -6.92 7.87 -14.66
CA THR A 313 -5.52 7.76 -14.20
C THR A 313 -5.02 6.33 -14.05
N THR A 314 -5.91 5.33 -14.07
CA THR A 314 -5.56 3.93 -13.81
C THR A 314 -5.85 3.00 -14.98
N ARG A 315 -5.19 1.84 -15.02
CA ARG A 315 -5.45 0.80 -16.02
C ARG A 315 -6.65 -0.04 -15.62
N ARG A 316 -7.61 -0.18 -16.55
CA ARG A 316 -8.78 -1.05 -16.39
C ARG A 316 -8.29 -2.47 -16.03
N LYS A 317 -8.83 -3.02 -14.94
CA LYS A 317 -8.53 -4.35 -14.36
C LYS A 317 -7.18 -4.55 -13.67
N GLN A 318 -6.23 -3.62 -13.73
CA GLN A 318 -4.95 -3.75 -13.02
C GLN A 318 -4.90 -2.96 -11.70
N GLY A 319 -5.73 -1.91 -11.56
CA GLY A 319 -5.76 -1.07 -10.36
C GLY A 319 -4.46 -0.28 -10.13
N GLY A 320 -4.46 0.66 -9.19
CA GLY A 320 -3.28 1.46 -8.81
C GLY A 320 -2.98 2.66 -9.73
N SER A 321 -2.35 3.70 -9.18
CA SER A 321 -1.87 4.85 -9.95
C SER A 321 -0.73 4.46 -10.88
N GLN A 322 -0.66 5.10 -12.04
CA GLN A 322 0.42 4.94 -13.01
C GLN A 322 1.77 5.32 -12.38
N SER A 323 1.83 6.39 -11.60
CA SER A 323 3.01 6.79 -10.79
C SER A 323 3.51 5.70 -9.85
N ALA A 324 2.61 5.01 -9.12
CA ALA A 324 3.00 3.93 -8.22
C ALA A 324 3.51 2.72 -9.01
N ASN A 325 2.90 2.41 -10.14
CA ASN A 325 3.34 1.31 -11.00
C ASN A 325 4.68 1.61 -11.69
N ASP A 326 4.89 2.85 -12.14
CA ASP A 326 6.17 3.30 -12.72
C ASP A 326 7.30 3.26 -11.68
N SER A 327 7.00 3.60 -10.42
CA SER A 327 7.96 3.53 -9.31
C SER A 327 8.32 2.07 -8.95
N ALA A 328 7.37 1.16 -9.08
CA ALA A 328 7.56 -0.24 -8.70
C ALA A 328 8.16 -1.12 -9.82
N LYS A 329 7.83 -0.83 -11.09
CA LYS A 329 8.16 -1.70 -12.24
C LYS A 329 8.91 -0.98 -13.37
N GLY A 330 9.25 0.28 -13.17
CA GLY A 330 9.86 1.13 -14.20
C GLY A 330 8.82 1.82 -15.07
N ALA A 331 9.20 2.97 -15.62
CA ALA A 331 8.31 3.83 -16.41
C ALA A 331 7.91 3.15 -17.73
N ALA A 332 6.63 2.78 -17.86
CA ALA A 332 6.12 2.24 -19.13
C ALA A 332 6.01 3.34 -20.20
N HIS A 333 6.46 3.09 -21.43
CA HIS A 333 6.39 4.03 -22.56
C HIS A 333 5.30 3.61 -23.55
N SER A 334 4.05 4.04 -23.32
CA SER A 334 2.91 3.78 -24.20
C SER A 334 1.97 4.98 -24.18
N ALA A 335 1.19 5.20 -25.24
CA ALA A 335 0.21 6.28 -25.29
C ALA A 335 -0.76 6.23 -24.09
N GLY A 336 -1.13 5.02 -23.63
CA GLY A 336 -2.00 4.83 -22.47
C GLY A 336 -1.32 5.12 -21.12
N SER A 337 0.00 4.92 -20.98
CA SER A 337 0.73 5.30 -19.75
C SER A 337 0.99 6.80 -19.70
N SER A 338 1.34 7.43 -20.82
CA SER A 338 1.51 8.89 -20.91
C SER A 338 0.21 9.64 -20.59
N LEU A 339 -0.93 9.20 -21.14
CA LEU A 339 -2.24 9.81 -20.85
C LEU A 339 -2.62 9.72 -19.37
N ARG A 340 -2.29 8.59 -18.71
CA ARG A 340 -2.53 8.43 -17.27
C ARG A 340 -1.63 9.31 -16.42
N ARG A 341 -0.34 9.43 -16.74
CA ARG A 341 0.57 10.37 -16.06
C ARG A 341 0.09 11.81 -16.21
N TYR A 342 -0.33 12.21 -17.41
CA TYR A 342 -0.90 13.53 -17.65
C TYR A 342 -2.19 13.75 -16.83
N ASN A 343 -3.08 12.77 -16.79
CA ASN A 343 -4.30 12.86 -15.99
C ASN A 343 -4.04 12.86 -14.49
N GLU A 344 -3.00 12.18 -14.01
CA GLU A 344 -2.53 12.24 -12.62
C GLU A 344 -1.97 13.62 -12.30
N ALA A 345 -1.08 14.14 -13.15
CA ALA A 345 -0.55 15.48 -13.03
C ALA A 345 -1.65 16.55 -13.09
N ALA A 346 -2.68 16.37 -13.91
CA ALA A 346 -3.83 17.26 -13.99
C ALA A 346 -4.81 17.10 -12.83
N LEU A 347 -4.83 15.94 -12.16
CA LEU A 347 -5.60 15.68 -10.94
C LEU A 347 -4.92 16.34 -9.73
N THR A 348 -3.60 16.33 -9.68
CA THR A 348 -2.80 17.02 -8.65
C THR A 348 -2.52 18.49 -8.99
N SER A 349 -2.71 18.93 -10.24
CA SER A 349 -2.45 20.31 -10.60
C SER A 349 -3.47 21.25 -9.95
N GLU A 350 -2.96 22.19 -9.18
CA GLU A 350 -3.76 23.29 -8.60
C GLU A 350 -4.16 24.34 -9.66
N ALA A 351 -3.64 24.23 -10.89
CA ALA A 351 -3.88 25.17 -11.98
C ALA A 351 -5.36 25.50 -12.24
N PRO A 352 -6.30 24.54 -12.35
CA PRO A 352 -7.70 24.87 -12.57
C PRO A 352 -8.33 25.60 -11.38
N ALA A 353 -7.95 25.24 -10.15
CA ALA A 353 -8.44 25.88 -8.94
C ALA A 353 -7.92 27.33 -8.84
N LEU A 354 -6.63 27.53 -9.10
CA LEU A 354 -6.01 28.86 -9.14
C LEU A 354 -6.66 29.78 -10.19
N VAL A 355 -6.80 29.30 -11.43
CA VAL A 355 -7.44 30.09 -12.50
C VAL A 355 -8.90 30.42 -12.14
N SER A 356 -9.64 29.44 -11.63
CA SER A 356 -11.02 29.66 -11.17
C SER A 356 -11.09 30.65 -10.01
N TYR A 357 -10.13 30.62 -9.09
CA TYR A 357 -10.07 31.56 -7.97
C TYR A 357 -9.82 32.99 -8.45
N ILE A 358 -8.82 33.20 -9.33
CA ILE A 358 -8.51 34.52 -9.92
C ILE A 358 -9.75 35.08 -10.63
N GLN A 359 -10.41 34.26 -11.48
CA GLN A 359 -11.58 34.68 -12.24
C GLN A 359 -12.80 34.96 -11.38
N SER A 360 -13.13 34.07 -10.43
CA SER A 360 -14.30 34.22 -9.56
C SER A 360 -14.21 35.40 -8.60
N ASN A 361 -12.99 35.79 -8.22
CA ASN A 361 -12.74 36.94 -7.34
C ASN A 361 -12.36 38.20 -8.13
N ASN A 362 -12.43 38.17 -9.46
CA ASN A 362 -12.08 39.28 -10.36
C ASN A 362 -10.70 39.90 -10.04
N LEU A 363 -9.73 39.04 -9.71
CA LEU A 363 -8.36 39.46 -9.39
C LEU A 363 -7.55 39.63 -10.68
N SER A 364 -6.65 40.62 -10.69
CA SER A 364 -5.66 40.73 -11.77
C SER A 364 -4.71 39.53 -11.71
N PRO A 365 -4.46 38.79 -12.79
CA PRO A 365 -3.46 37.71 -12.82
C PRO A 365 -2.05 38.15 -12.40
N ASN A 366 -1.78 39.46 -12.49
CA ASN A 366 -0.52 40.10 -12.16
C ASN A 366 -0.54 40.79 -10.78
N PHE A 367 -1.51 40.46 -9.91
CA PHE A 367 -1.55 41.01 -8.56
C PHE A 367 -0.23 40.73 -7.83
N ARG A 368 0.20 41.67 -6.99
CA ARG A 368 1.42 41.51 -6.21
C ARG A 368 1.11 40.92 -4.83
N PHE A 369 1.99 40.07 -4.32
CA PHE A 369 1.93 39.60 -2.94
C PHE A 369 2.43 40.69 -1.99
N HIS A 370 1.73 40.86 -0.87
CA HIS A 370 2.10 41.81 0.18
C HIS A 370 2.33 41.04 1.49
N PRO A 371 3.28 41.46 2.34
CA PRO A 371 4.22 42.57 2.17
C PRO A 371 5.33 42.26 1.13
N LEU A 372 5.83 43.26 0.41
CA LEU A 372 6.84 43.08 -0.66
C LEU A 372 8.27 42.89 -0.12
N ASP A 373 8.50 43.37 1.10
CA ASP A 373 9.76 43.41 1.83
C ASP A 373 10.07 42.12 2.60
N THR A 374 9.17 41.13 2.54
CA THR A 374 9.45 39.80 3.10
C THR A 374 10.32 39.00 2.13
N ASP A 375 11.33 38.28 2.64
CA ASP A 375 12.22 37.40 1.85
C ASP A 375 11.47 36.50 0.86
N LYS A 376 10.26 36.04 1.25
CA LYS A 376 9.40 35.18 0.43
C LYS A 376 8.84 35.87 -0.82
N ASN A 377 8.49 37.15 -0.72
CA ASN A 377 7.83 37.91 -1.79
C ASN A 377 8.81 38.81 -2.56
N TYR A 378 10.00 39.04 -2.00
CA TYR A 378 11.03 39.89 -2.60
C TYR A 378 11.45 39.38 -3.99
N HIS A 379 11.80 38.10 -4.10
CA HIS A 379 12.16 37.48 -5.37
C HIS A 379 10.95 37.06 -6.21
N ALA A 380 9.83 36.72 -5.56
CA ALA A 380 8.64 36.18 -6.23
C ALA A 380 7.38 37.00 -5.94
N PRO A 381 7.27 38.24 -6.44
CA PRO A 381 6.21 39.18 -6.03
C PRO A 381 4.87 38.94 -6.71
N THR A 382 4.78 38.11 -7.77
CA THR A 382 3.49 37.82 -8.45
C THR A 382 3.24 36.31 -8.55
N PRO A 383 2.00 35.87 -8.79
CA PRO A 383 1.69 34.44 -8.98
C PRO A 383 2.55 33.76 -10.04
N LEU A 384 2.88 34.48 -11.13
CA LEU A 384 3.72 33.94 -12.19
C LEU A 384 5.19 33.80 -11.78
N HIS A 385 5.74 34.75 -11.00
CA HIS A 385 7.08 34.61 -10.43
C HIS A 385 7.16 33.45 -9.45
N LEU A 386 6.16 33.29 -8.58
CA LEU A 386 6.11 32.20 -7.61
C LEU A 386 6.02 30.84 -8.31
N ALA A 387 5.15 30.72 -9.32
CA ALA A 387 5.04 29.50 -10.12
C ALA A 387 6.37 29.15 -10.83
N ALA A 388 7.09 30.15 -11.33
CA ALA A 388 8.39 29.94 -11.96
C ALA A 388 9.48 29.56 -10.94
N HIS A 389 9.55 30.24 -9.80
CA HIS A 389 10.49 29.97 -8.72
C HIS A 389 10.31 28.56 -8.13
N MET A 390 9.06 28.10 -8.03
CA MET A 390 8.74 26.74 -7.58
C MET A 390 8.94 25.66 -8.65
N ASN A 391 9.41 26.01 -9.85
CA ASN A 391 9.53 25.12 -11.01
C ASN A 391 8.22 24.35 -11.31
N ALA A 392 7.10 25.09 -11.36
CA ALA A 392 5.76 24.53 -11.57
C ALA A 392 5.25 24.78 -13.00
N PRO A 393 5.68 23.99 -14.02
CA PRO A 393 5.40 24.25 -15.44
C PRO A 393 3.90 24.28 -15.76
N VAL A 394 3.09 23.48 -15.06
CA VAL A 394 1.64 23.43 -15.27
C VAL A 394 0.95 24.71 -14.80
N LEU A 395 1.40 25.29 -13.68
CA LEU A 395 0.88 26.57 -13.18
C LEU A 395 1.30 27.72 -14.09
N VAL A 396 2.56 27.76 -14.50
CA VAL A 396 3.07 28.74 -15.47
C VAL A 396 2.24 28.73 -16.76
N LEU A 397 2.06 27.55 -17.37
CA LEU A 397 1.29 27.42 -18.60
C LEU A 397 -0.17 27.84 -18.40
N ALA A 398 -0.79 27.50 -17.28
CA ALA A 398 -2.17 27.89 -16.98
C ALA A 398 -2.32 29.41 -16.74
N LEU A 399 -1.39 30.02 -16.00
CA LEU A 399 -1.38 31.47 -15.75
C LEU A 399 -1.21 32.26 -17.06
N LEU A 400 -0.31 31.84 -17.94
CA LEU A 400 -0.08 32.50 -19.23
C LEU A 400 -1.26 32.28 -20.20
N THR A 401 -1.67 31.04 -20.42
CA THR A 401 -2.64 30.73 -21.49
C THR A 401 -4.08 31.03 -21.10
N LYS A 402 -4.47 30.75 -19.85
CA LYS A 402 -5.86 30.84 -19.37
C LYS A 402 -6.12 32.08 -18.53
N ALA A 403 -5.22 32.42 -17.60
CA ALA A 403 -5.38 33.61 -16.79
C ALA A 403 -4.90 34.88 -17.51
N LYS A 404 -4.08 34.75 -18.57
CA LYS A 404 -3.47 35.89 -19.30
C LYS A 404 -2.57 36.75 -18.40
N ALA A 405 -1.77 36.09 -17.56
CA ALA A 405 -0.70 36.76 -16.82
C ALA A 405 0.37 37.31 -17.76
N ASP A 406 0.96 38.45 -17.40
CA ASP A 406 1.97 39.13 -18.18
C ASP A 406 3.37 38.57 -17.84
N PRO A 407 4.07 37.95 -18.82
CA PRO A 407 5.40 37.40 -18.60
C PRO A 407 6.51 38.47 -18.51
N ALA A 408 6.26 39.73 -18.87
CA ALA A 408 7.27 40.79 -18.90
C ALA A 408 7.41 41.55 -17.56
N VAL A 409 6.55 41.27 -16.57
CA VAL A 409 6.61 41.92 -15.26
C VAL A 409 7.90 41.55 -14.55
N ALA A 410 8.72 42.54 -14.18
CA ALA A 410 9.94 42.32 -13.40
C ALA A 410 9.69 42.31 -11.89
N ASN A 411 10.49 41.54 -11.16
CA ASN A 411 10.57 41.58 -9.69
C ASN A 411 11.47 42.74 -9.19
N LEU A 412 11.74 42.77 -7.88
CA LEU A 412 12.60 43.81 -7.27
C LEU A 412 14.09 43.68 -7.68
N ASP A 413 14.51 42.51 -8.16
CA ASP A 413 15.87 42.28 -8.71
C ASP A 413 15.94 42.48 -10.23
N GLU A 414 14.92 43.11 -10.82
CA GLU A 414 14.80 43.33 -12.27
C GLU A 414 14.79 42.02 -13.11
N LYS A 415 14.47 40.89 -12.49
CA LYS A 415 14.36 39.59 -13.15
C LYS A 415 12.92 39.31 -13.57
N THR A 416 12.76 38.69 -14.73
CA THR A 416 11.45 38.22 -15.20
C THR A 416 11.11 36.84 -14.63
N PRO A 417 9.83 36.41 -14.64
CA PRO A 417 9.45 35.06 -14.24
C PRO A 417 10.21 33.97 -15.00
N PHE A 418 10.51 34.18 -16.29
CA PHE A 418 11.27 33.21 -17.08
C PHE A 418 12.71 33.03 -16.59
N GLU A 419 13.34 34.09 -16.10
CA GLU A 419 14.70 34.06 -15.57
C GLU A 419 14.79 33.40 -14.19
N LEU A 420 13.70 33.39 -13.43
CA LEU A 420 13.62 32.68 -12.16
C LEU A 420 13.42 31.17 -12.31
N ALA A 421 12.97 30.70 -13.48
CA ALA A 421 12.76 29.27 -13.74
C ALA A 421 14.10 28.51 -13.75
N GLY A 422 14.27 27.61 -12.78
CA GLY A 422 15.52 26.88 -12.56
C GLY A 422 15.66 25.59 -13.37
N ASP A 423 14.57 25.09 -13.95
CA ASP A 423 14.55 23.83 -14.70
C ASP A 423 14.09 23.99 -16.16
N ARG A 424 14.48 23.01 -16.99
CA ARG A 424 14.16 23.02 -18.41
C ARG A 424 12.66 22.93 -18.67
N ALA A 425 11.91 22.16 -17.87
CA ALA A 425 10.48 21.95 -18.08
C ALA A 425 9.67 23.24 -17.86
N THR A 426 9.98 24.02 -16.82
CA THR A 426 9.32 25.32 -16.59
C THR A 426 9.69 26.33 -17.67
N ARG A 427 10.96 26.35 -18.12
CA ARG A 427 11.40 27.21 -19.24
C ARG A 427 10.69 26.85 -20.55
N ASP A 428 10.55 25.57 -20.85
CA ASP A 428 9.81 25.11 -22.03
C ASP A 428 8.31 25.44 -21.91
N ALA A 429 7.73 25.50 -20.71
CA ALA A 429 6.34 25.95 -20.52
C ALA A 429 6.11 27.41 -20.99
N PHE A 430 7.06 28.32 -20.74
CA PHE A 430 7.01 29.69 -21.28
C PHE A 430 7.10 29.70 -22.80
N ARG A 431 7.98 28.89 -23.39
CA ARG A 431 8.15 28.79 -24.85
C ARG A 431 6.95 28.16 -25.53
N ILE A 432 6.32 27.17 -24.90
CA ILE A 432 5.05 26.59 -25.33
C ILE A 432 3.95 27.66 -25.29
N ALA A 433 3.85 28.41 -24.19
CA ALA A 433 2.85 29.49 -24.09
C ALA A 433 3.06 30.54 -25.19
N ARG A 434 4.31 30.91 -25.48
CA ARG A 434 4.66 31.80 -26.60
C ARG A 434 4.22 31.25 -27.95
N TYR A 435 4.50 29.98 -28.22
CA TYR A 435 4.07 29.32 -29.47
C TYR A 435 2.54 29.28 -29.62
N GLU A 436 1.82 28.99 -28.53
CA GLU A 436 0.35 28.85 -28.55
C GLU A 436 -0.39 30.18 -28.61
N LEU A 437 0.14 31.21 -27.96
CA LEU A 437 -0.47 32.53 -27.91
C LEU A 437 -0.06 33.40 -29.11
N GLY A 438 1.06 33.09 -29.73
CA GLY A 438 1.68 33.90 -30.77
C GLY A 438 2.51 35.05 -30.19
N ASP A 439 3.37 35.62 -31.03
CA ASP A 439 4.31 36.68 -30.63
C ASP A 439 3.61 38.01 -30.30
N GLU A 440 2.37 38.21 -30.74
CA GLU A 440 1.59 39.44 -30.51
C GLU A 440 0.86 39.47 -29.16
N ALA A 441 0.70 38.33 -28.50
CA ALA A 441 -0.15 38.23 -27.31
C ALA A 441 0.49 38.81 -26.04
N ALA A 442 1.83 38.92 -26.01
CA ALA A 442 2.58 39.51 -24.91
C ALA A 442 3.94 39.98 -25.43
N ASP A 443 4.61 40.88 -24.69
CA ASP A 443 5.99 41.26 -25.01
C ASP A 443 6.97 40.18 -24.54
N TRP A 444 7.06 39.10 -25.33
CA TRP A 444 7.96 37.98 -25.07
C TRP A 444 9.44 38.39 -25.10
N SER A 445 9.76 39.48 -25.80
CA SER A 445 11.12 40.01 -25.88
C SER A 445 11.53 40.68 -24.57
N ALA A 446 10.65 41.50 -23.98
CA ALA A 446 10.83 42.07 -22.65
C ALA A 446 10.85 40.98 -21.56
N ALA A 447 10.04 39.93 -21.73
CA ALA A 447 10.04 38.76 -20.84
C ALA A 447 11.32 37.90 -20.95
N ARG A 448 12.18 38.14 -21.95
CA ARG A 448 13.40 37.37 -22.26
C ARG A 448 13.14 35.89 -22.56
N VAL A 449 11.94 35.57 -23.05
CA VAL A 449 11.55 34.21 -23.42
C VAL A 449 12.07 33.92 -24.85
N PRO A 450 12.86 32.86 -25.08
CA PRO A 450 13.34 32.48 -26.41
C PRO A 450 12.21 32.13 -27.38
N ALA A 451 12.57 31.81 -28.63
CA ALA A 451 11.62 31.36 -29.64
C ALA A 451 10.72 30.23 -29.11
N GLY A 452 9.42 30.37 -29.42
CA GLY A 452 8.40 29.41 -29.01
C GLY A 452 8.66 28.03 -29.59
N VAL A 453 8.26 27.00 -28.84
CA VAL A 453 8.33 25.60 -29.30
C VAL A 453 6.99 24.95 -29.08
N SER A 454 6.60 24.04 -29.98
CA SER A 454 5.34 23.33 -29.83
C SER A 454 5.42 22.29 -28.71
N ARG A 455 4.28 21.96 -28.09
CA ARG A 455 4.21 20.87 -27.08
C ARG A 455 4.76 19.54 -27.61
N ALA A 456 4.46 19.24 -28.88
CA ALA A 456 4.87 18.00 -29.52
C ALA A 456 6.40 17.91 -29.68
N GLU A 457 7.06 19.02 -30.01
CA GLU A 457 8.52 19.08 -30.13
C GLU A 457 9.21 18.91 -28.77
N VAL A 458 8.69 19.56 -27.72
CA VAL A 458 9.23 19.41 -26.35
C VAL A 458 9.08 17.97 -25.87
N GLU A 459 7.93 17.35 -26.11
CA GLU A 459 7.70 15.94 -25.75
C GLU A 459 8.61 14.99 -26.54
N LYS A 460 8.80 15.23 -27.85
CA LYS A 460 9.72 14.47 -28.69
C LYS A 460 11.17 14.61 -28.23
N ALA A 461 11.62 15.83 -27.89
CA ALA A 461 12.97 16.06 -27.38
C ALA A 461 13.18 15.37 -26.02
N SER A 462 12.24 15.53 -25.09
CA SER A 462 12.32 14.89 -23.77
C SER A 462 12.28 13.36 -23.87
N SER A 463 11.47 12.80 -24.76
CA SER A 463 11.43 11.34 -24.96
C SER A 463 12.69 10.80 -25.64
N ALA A 464 13.27 11.54 -26.59
CA ALA A 464 14.55 11.17 -27.22
C ALA A 464 15.71 11.18 -26.22
N GLU A 465 15.81 12.22 -25.39
CA GLU A 465 16.84 12.34 -24.35
C GLU A 465 16.74 11.18 -23.34
N LYS A 466 15.53 10.86 -22.88
CA LYS A 466 15.29 9.71 -22.00
C LYS A 466 15.60 8.37 -22.65
N ALA A 467 15.29 8.22 -23.94
CA ALA A 467 15.60 7.00 -24.69
C ALA A 467 17.11 6.82 -24.85
N GLU A 468 17.84 7.90 -25.10
CA GLU A 468 19.30 7.89 -25.16
C GLU A 468 19.93 7.55 -23.80
N GLU A 469 19.46 8.16 -22.72
CA GLU A 469 19.93 7.84 -21.36
C GLU A 469 19.66 6.38 -20.99
N ALA A 470 18.45 5.88 -21.28
CA ALA A 470 18.10 4.47 -21.07
C ALA A 470 18.95 3.52 -21.93
N ALA A 471 19.29 3.91 -23.17
CA ALA A 471 20.18 3.13 -24.02
C ALA A 471 21.61 3.09 -23.43
N ARG A 472 22.12 4.22 -22.95
CA ARG A 472 23.43 4.29 -22.26
C ARG A 472 23.44 3.46 -20.99
N GLU A 473 22.38 3.50 -20.18
CA GLU A 473 22.26 2.67 -18.98
C GLU A 473 22.18 1.18 -19.32
N ALA A 474 21.41 0.81 -20.35
CA ALA A 474 21.32 -0.57 -20.83
C ALA A 474 22.65 -1.08 -21.37
N GLU A 475 23.44 -0.24 -22.04
CA GLU A 475 24.79 -0.57 -22.48
C GLU A 475 25.72 -0.82 -21.29
N ARG A 476 25.72 0.06 -20.27
CA ARG A 476 26.49 -0.16 -19.04
C ARG A 476 26.13 -1.50 -18.38
N ARG A 477 24.83 -1.79 -18.24
CA ARG A 477 24.36 -3.07 -17.69
C ARG A 477 24.85 -4.26 -18.51
N LYS A 478 24.80 -4.20 -19.84
CA LYS A 478 25.32 -5.25 -20.72
C LYS A 478 26.82 -5.47 -20.53
N THR A 479 27.61 -4.39 -20.47
CA THR A 479 29.06 -4.49 -20.23
C THR A 479 29.39 -5.07 -18.88
N GLU A 480 28.63 -4.71 -17.83
CA GLU A 480 28.81 -5.25 -16.48
C GLU A 480 28.43 -6.73 -16.42
N THR A 481 27.32 -7.15 -17.06
CA THR A 481 26.93 -8.57 -17.13
C THR A 481 27.93 -9.42 -17.89
N GLU A 482 28.49 -8.90 -18.98
CA GLU A 482 29.52 -9.62 -19.75
C GLU A 482 30.81 -9.77 -18.94
N ARG A 483 31.20 -8.73 -18.18
CA ARG A 483 32.36 -8.81 -17.27
C ARG A 483 32.17 -9.88 -16.20
N LEU A 484 30.99 -9.94 -15.56
CA LEU A 484 30.68 -10.95 -14.55
C LEU A 484 30.70 -12.36 -15.13
N ARG A 485 30.17 -12.55 -16.35
CA ARG A 485 30.21 -13.82 -17.05
C ARG A 485 31.64 -14.26 -17.34
N GLN A 486 32.49 -13.36 -17.81
CA GLN A 486 33.91 -13.67 -18.05
C GLN A 486 34.65 -14.00 -16.76
N GLU A 487 34.36 -13.29 -15.65
CA GLU A 487 34.92 -13.62 -14.34
C GLU A 487 34.46 -14.99 -13.84
N GLU A 488 33.19 -15.35 -14.05
CA GLU A 488 32.63 -16.66 -13.70
C GLU A 488 33.25 -17.78 -14.55
N GLU A 489 33.37 -17.58 -15.86
CA GLU A 489 34.05 -18.52 -16.77
C GLU A 489 35.53 -18.71 -16.39
N GLN A 490 36.23 -17.63 -16.01
CA GLN A 490 37.61 -17.71 -15.49
C GLN A 490 37.68 -18.48 -14.17
N ARG A 491 36.79 -18.19 -13.21
CA ARG A 491 36.70 -18.93 -11.93
C ARG A 491 36.39 -20.41 -12.16
N GLU A 492 35.53 -20.73 -13.13
CA GLU A 492 35.21 -22.11 -13.48
C GLU A 492 36.42 -22.82 -14.12
N GLN A 493 37.13 -22.15 -15.03
CA GLN A 493 38.37 -22.66 -15.60
C GLN A 493 39.45 -22.89 -14.53
N GLU A 494 39.65 -21.95 -13.61
CA GLU A 494 40.56 -22.13 -12.48
C GLU A 494 40.15 -23.31 -11.58
N ARG A 495 38.85 -23.47 -11.29
CA ARG A 495 38.34 -24.64 -10.54
C ARG A 495 38.59 -25.93 -11.31
N ARG A 496 38.44 -25.92 -12.64
CA ARG A 496 38.70 -27.08 -13.51
C ARG A 496 40.18 -27.41 -13.59
N GLU A 497 41.07 -26.42 -13.70
CA GLU A 497 42.53 -26.61 -13.64
C GLU A 497 42.98 -27.16 -12.28
N LYS A 498 42.43 -26.63 -11.17
CA LYS A 498 42.68 -27.16 -9.82
C LYS A 498 42.19 -28.61 -9.66
N ARG A 499 41.06 -28.96 -10.28
CA ARG A 499 40.51 -30.34 -10.26
C ARG A 499 41.30 -31.32 -11.13
N VAL A 500 41.80 -30.90 -12.28
CA VAL A 500 42.50 -31.78 -13.26
C VAL A 500 44.02 -31.81 -13.03
N GLY A 501 44.57 -30.87 -12.25
CA GLY A 501 45.99 -30.79 -11.95
C GLY A 501 46.80 -30.17 -13.09
N LYS A 502 47.71 -29.26 -12.76
CA LYS A 502 48.50 -28.49 -13.74
C LYS A 502 49.61 -29.37 -14.34
N GLY A 503 49.24 -30.21 -15.30
CA GLY A 503 50.08 -30.88 -16.28
C GLY A 503 51.28 -31.70 -15.77
N LYS A 504 51.18 -33.04 -15.90
CA LYS A 504 52.32 -33.82 -16.37
C LYS A 504 51.94 -34.41 -17.72
N ALA A 505 52.54 -33.87 -18.78
CA ALA A 505 52.48 -34.45 -20.10
C ALA A 505 53.09 -35.86 -20.02
N LEU A 506 52.24 -36.87 -20.11
CA LEU A 506 52.66 -38.25 -20.39
C LEU A 506 52.42 -38.50 -21.87
N GLY A 507 53.41 -39.14 -22.47
CA GLY A 507 53.64 -39.31 -23.90
C GLY A 507 52.42 -39.66 -24.75
N SER A 508 52.57 -39.33 -26.01
CA SER A 508 51.93 -39.98 -27.16
C SER A 508 51.84 -41.51 -27.00
N ALA A 509 50.74 -42.02 -26.45
CA ALA A 509 50.27 -43.38 -26.61
C ALA A 509 48.83 -43.50 -26.06
N GLY A 510 47.85 -43.64 -26.95
CA GLY A 510 46.56 -44.25 -26.61
C GLY A 510 45.47 -43.35 -26.05
N LEU A 511 44.99 -42.38 -26.84
CA LEU A 511 43.53 -42.23 -26.94
C LEU A 511 43.01 -43.46 -27.69
N THR A 512 42.94 -44.61 -27.01
CA THR A 512 42.10 -45.71 -27.50
C THR A 512 40.68 -45.16 -27.49
N GLU A 513 40.12 -44.93 -28.67
CA GLU A 513 38.68 -44.78 -28.83
C GLU A 513 38.03 -45.89 -28.01
N LYS A 514 37.23 -45.49 -27.00
CA LYS A 514 36.49 -46.42 -26.14
C LYS A 514 35.88 -47.48 -27.03
N THR A 515 36.18 -48.74 -26.77
CA THR A 515 35.67 -49.83 -27.60
C THR A 515 34.14 -49.78 -27.58
N ALA A 516 33.50 -50.20 -28.66
CA ALA A 516 32.04 -50.15 -28.76
C ALA A 516 31.33 -50.95 -27.64
N GLY A 517 32.04 -51.85 -26.95
CA GLY A 517 31.58 -52.52 -25.73
C GLY A 517 31.54 -51.59 -24.51
N GLU A 518 32.61 -50.86 -24.24
CA GLU A 518 32.72 -49.95 -23.08
C GLU A 518 31.71 -48.81 -23.15
N LYS A 519 31.45 -48.25 -24.34
CA LYS A 519 30.40 -47.23 -24.52
C LYS A 519 28.99 -47.78 -24.22
N ARG A 520 28.71 -49.05 -24.52
CA ARG A 520 27.40 -49.67 -24.21
C ARG A 520 27.23 -49.93 -22.73
N GLU A 521 28.30 -50.31 -22.05
CA GLU A 521 28.27 -50.58 -20.61
C GLU A 521 28.08 -49.27 -19.81
N GLU A 522 28.66 -48.17 -20.29
CA GLU A 522 28.47 -46.83 -19.74
C GLU A 522 27.03 -46.31 -19.96
N GLU A 523 26.45 -46.47 -21.16
CA GLU A 523 25.05 -46.12 -21.44
C GLU A 523 24.04 -46.92 -20.61
N ALA A 524 24.38 -48.17 -20.25
CA ALA A 524 23.54 -49.00 -19.40
C ALA A 524 23.69 -48.65 -17.90
N ARG A 525 24.76 -47.96 -17.50
CA ARG A 525 25.11 -47.68 -16.11
C ARG A 525 24.18 -46.59 -15.55
N GLY A 526 23.19 -47.01 -14.78
CA GLY A 526 22.18 -46.12 -14.16
C GLY A 526 20.73 -46.49 -14.47
N LEU A 527 20.49 -47.39 -15.43
CA LEU A 527 19.15 -47.90 -15.77
C LEU A 527 18.81 -49.15 -14.95
N THR A 528 17.52 -49.36 -14.68
CA THR A 528 17.00 -50.56 -13.98
C THR A 528 17.16 -51.82 -14.86
N PRO A 529 17.24 -53.02 -14.26
CA PRO A 529 17.45 -54.27 -15.00
C PRO A 529 16.42 -54.53 -16.12
N GLU A 530 15.15 -54.17 -15.89
CA GLU A 530 14.08 -54.33 -16.88
C GLU A 530 14.25 -53.39 -18.09
N MET A 531 14.66 -52.13 -17.85
CA MET A 531 14.91 -51.16 -18.93
C MET A 531 16.14 -51.55 -19.78
N ARG A 532 17.17 -52.13 -19.16
CA ARG A 532 18.34 -52.66 -19.89
C ARG A 532 17.96 -53.79 -20.83
N MET A 533 17.18 -54.77 -20.35
CA MET A 533 16.70 -55.88 -21.18
C MET A 533 15.81 -55.41 -22.34
N ARG A 534 14.99 -54.38 -22.13
CA ARG A 534 14.16 -53.79 -23.19
C ARG A 534 15.02 -53.15 -24.30
N LEU A 535 16.01 -52.33 -23.92
CA LEU A 535 16.95 -51.72 -24.86
C LEU A 535 17.79 -52.76 -25.62
N GLU A 536 18.19 -53.83 -24.95
CA GLU A 536 18.95 -54.92 -25.58
C GLU A 536 18.08 -55.72 -26.55
N ARG A 537 16.81 -55.99 -26.21
CA ARG A 537 15.83 -56.65 -27.08
C ARG A 537 15.54 -55.82 -28.33
N GLU A 538 15.38 -54.50 -28.18
CA GLU A 538 15.15 -53.56 -29.29
C GLU A 538 16.39 -53.45 -30.22
N ARG A 539 17.60 -53.43 -29.65
CA ARG A 539 18.85 -53.47 -30.44
C ARG A 539 19.01 -54.79 -31.18
N ARG A 540 18.65 -55.92 -30.58
CA ARG A 540 18.66 -57.24 -31.24
C ARG A 540 17.65 -57.32 -32.39
N ALA A 541 16.47 -56.74 -32.21
CA ALA A 541 15.44 -56.65 -33.25
C ALA A 541 15.93 -55.81 -34.45
N ARG A 542 16.51 -54.62 -34.21
CA ARG A 542 17.11 -53.80 -35.27
C ARG A 542 18.26 -54.48 -36.01
N ALA A 543 19.14 -55.17 -35.29
CA ALA A 543 20.23 -55.91 -35.93
C ALA A 543 19.73 -57.10 -36.78
N ALA A 544 18.62 -57.73 -36.38
CA ALA A 544 17.96 -58.77 -37.17
C ALA A 544 17.27 -58.18 -38.42
N GLU A 545 16.57 -57.06 -38.28
CA GLU A 545 15.97 -56.31 -39.40
C GLU A 545 17.02 -55.83 -40.42
N GLU A 546 18.17 -55.34 -39.94
CA GLU A 546 19.26 -54.88 -40.81
C GLU A 546 19.93 -56.05 -41.55
N ARG A 547 20.07 -57.21 -40.90
CA ARG A 547 20.52 -58.46 -41.56
C ARG A 547 19.54 -58.95 -42.61
N LEU A 548 18.23 -58.91 -42.34
CA LEU A 548 17.18 -59.24 -43.30
C LEU A 548 17.18 -58.27 -44.49
N LYS A 549 17.32 -56.97 -44.23
CA LYS A 549 17.40 -55.91 -45.26
C LYS A 549 18.63 -56.07 -46.15
N ARG A 550 19.76 -56.49 -45.59
CA ARG A 550 21.00 -56.75 -46.33
C ARG A 550 20.94 -58.03 -47.17
N MET A 551 20.17 -59.04 -46.75
CA MET A 551 19.87 -60.21 -47.60
C MET A 551 18.86 -59.89 -48.72
N GLN A 552 17.94 -58.95 -48.53
CA GLN A 552 16.96 -58.54 -49.54
C GLN A 552 17.51 -57.56 -50.59
N GLY A 553 18.60 -56.84 -50.27
CA GLY A 553 19.26 -55.91 -51.20
C GLY A 553 20.36 -56.52 -52.07
N GLY A 554 20.56 -57.84 -52.02
CA GLY A 554 21.52 -58.58 -52.85
C GLY A 554 20.81 -59.43 -53.90
N ARG A 555 20.20 -58.80 -54.90
CA ARG A 555 19.78 -59.42 -56.16
C ARG A 555 19.88 -58.43 -57.30
#